data_AF-A0A7S3TPF2-F1
#
_entry.id   AF-A0A7S3TPF2-F1
#
_cell.length_a   1.000
_cell.length_b   1.000
_cell.length_c   1.000
_cell.angle_alpha   90.00
_cell.angle_beta   90.00
_cell.angle_gamma   90.00
#
_symmetry.space_group_name_H-M   'P 1'
#
loop_
_entity.id
_entity.type
_entity.pdbx_description
1 polymer ?
#
loop_
_entity_poly.entity_id
_entity_poly.type
_entity_poly.pdbx_seq_one_letter_code
_entity_poly.pdbx_strand_id
1 'polypeptide(L)'
;ALHLAAGTGLNADGSRASTALATEEAVVFWAEPQEAKSAVVQARKQRPDETFAIGTMPLGRAFALAEGWAEAESGGKPFRLRAHAAAVAQLRDVLVRQLEHQNMSTHQLFPVFLCEQLTTERVTPVFLSRVDLISTWEAVVKEA
;
A
#
# COMPACT_ATOMS: atom_id res chain seq x y z
N ALA A 1 -18.22 -5.11 5.97
CA ALA A 1 -16.87 -4.58 6.24
C ALA A 1 -16.09 -5.61 7.07
N LEU A 2 -14.79 -5.80 6.82
CA LEU A 2 -13.95 -6.78 7.53
C LEU A 2 -13.43 -6.15 8.83
N HIS A 3 -13.73 -6.75 9.99
CA HIS A 3 -13.19 -6.34 11.29
C HIS A 3 -12.02 -7.27 11.66
N LEU A 4 -10.82 -6.71 11.84
CA LEU A 4 -9.67 -7.39 12.43
C LEU A 4 -9.23 -6.59 13.67
N ALA A 5 -9.49 -7.14 14.85
CA ALA A 5 -9.05 -6.58 16.12
C ALA A 5 -7.58 -6.96 16.38
N ALA A 6 -6.75 -6.00 16.77
CA ALA A 6 -5.42 -6.22 17.33
C ALA A 6 -5.38 -5.79 18.80
N GLY A 7 -4.68 -6.57 19.62
CA GLY A 7 -4.74 -6.55 21.09
C GLY A 7 -4.23 -5.27 21.76
N THR A 8 -4.77 -5.02 22.96
CA THR A 8 -4.44 -3.88 23.82
C THR A 8 -3.20 -4.17 24.66
N GLY A 9 -2.15 -3.36 24.51
CA GLY A 9 -1.08 -3.21 25.50
C GLY A 9 -1.24 -1.90 26.28
N LEU A 10 -0.98 -1.92 27.59
CA LEU A 10 -0.95 -0.74 28.45
C LEU A 10 0.43 -0.04 28.32
N ASN A 11 0.45 1.30 28.36
CA ASN A 11 1.70 2.05 28.51
C ASN A 11 2.17 2.05 29.97
N ALA A 12 3.47 2.30 30.18
CA ALA A 12 4.13 2.28 31.48
C ALA A 12 3.62 3.33 32.49
N ASP A 13 2.82 4.31 32.06
CA ASP A 13 2.26 5.38 32.89
C ASP A 13 0.81 5.11 33.33
N GLY A 14 0.26 3.94 33.02
CA GLY A 14 -1.14 3.59 33.35
C GLY A 14 -2.18 4.39 32.57
N SER A 15 -1.76 5.23 31.62
CA SER A 15 -2.67 5.87 30.68
C SER A 15 -3.10 4.87 29.60
N ARG A 16 -4.37 4.92 29.20
CA ARG A 16 -4.81 4.24 27.98
C ARG A 16 -4.12 4.93 26.80
N ALA A 17 -3.11 4.28 26.23
CA ALA A 17 -2.66 4.60 24.88
C ALA A 17 -3.84 4.35 23.94
N SER A 18 -4.65 5.37 23.68
CA SER A 18 -5.70 5.30 22.68
C SER A 18 -5.08 5.46 21.31
N THR A 19 -4.31 4.47 20.85
CA THR A 19 -4.19 4.16 19.42
C THR A 19 -5.35 3.25 19.01
N ALA A 20 -6.57 3.64 19.40
CA ALA A 20 -7.77 3.17 18.73
C ALA A 20 -7.76 3.80 17.33
N LEU A 21 -7.13 3.13 16.37
CA LEU A 21 -7.46 3.35 14.96
C LEU A 21 -8.95 3.03 14.83
N ALA A 22 -9.78 4.06 14.83
CA ALA A 22 -11.19 3.92 14.55
C ALA A 22 -11.35 3.08 13.28
N THR A 23 -12.17 2.04 13.39
CA THR A 23 -12.62 1.18 12.29
C THR A 23 -13.53 2.00 11.38
N GLU A 24 -12.97 2.98 10.66
CA GLU A 24 -13.70 3.74 9.66
C GLU A 24 -13.95 2.88 8.43
N GLU A 25 -15.19 2.87 7.95
CA GLU A 25 -15.51 2.27 6.66
C GLU A 25 -14.79 3.03 5.55
N ALA A 26 -13.85 2.38 4.87
CA ALA A 26 -13.07 3.00 3.80
C ALA A 26 -13.14 2.17 2.52
N VAL A 27 -12.98 2.84 1.37
CA VAL A 27 -12.68 2.19 0.10
C VAL A 27 -11.17 2.03 -0.02
N VAL A 28 -10.69 0.80 -0.18
CA VAL A 28 -9.25 0.50 -0.19
C VAL A 28 -8.82 0.07 -1.59
N PHE A 29 -7.76 0.69 -2.08
CA PHE A 29 -7.03 0.30 -3.29
C PHE A 29 -5.73 -0.39 -2.86
N TRP A 30 -5.43 -1.55 -3.46
CA TRP A 30 -4.18 -2.26 -3.21
C TRP A 30 -3.27 -2.14 -4.43
N ALA A 31 -2.03 -1.74 -4.20
CA ALA A 31 -0.99 -1.77 -5.24
C ALA A 31 -0.56 -3.20 -5.57
N GLU A 32 -0.67 -4.14 -4.62
CA GLU A 32 -0.35 -5.56 -4.80
C GLU A 32 -1.62 -6.40 -5.02
N PRO A 33 -1.82 -6.99 -6.21
CA PRO A 33 -3.00 -7.80 -6.51
C PRO A 33 -3.22 -9.01 -5.58
N GLN A 34 -2.16 -9.64 -5.06
CA GLN A 34 -2.28 -10.77 -4.15
C GLN A 34 -2.81 -10.36 -2.77
N GLU A 35 -2.55 -9.14 -2.33
CA GLU A 35 -3.12 -8.60 -1.09
C GLU A 35 -4.62 -8.34 -1.25
N ALA A 36 -5.07 -7.81 -2.40
CA ALA A 36 -6.50 -7.67 -2.71
C ALA A 36 -7.22 -9.03 -2.73
N LYS A 37 -6.61 -10.04 -3.37
CA LYS A 37 -7.14 -11.42 -3.39
C LYS A 37 -7.25 -12.00 -1.98
N SER A 38 -6.23 -11.80 -1.16
CA SER A 38 -6.22 -12.27 0.23
C SER A 38 -7.34 -11.61 1.05
N ALA A 39 -7.57 -10.31 0.86
CA ALA A 39 -8.67 -9.60 1.51
C ALA A 39 -10.04 -10.13 1.08
N VAL A 40 -10.23 -10.44 -0.21
CA VAL A 40 -11.47 -11.06 -0.72
C VAL A 40 -11.69 -12.46 -0.14
N VAL A 41 -10.63 -13.28 -0.05
CA VAL A 41 -10.72 -14.62 0.57
C VAL A 41 -11.15 -14.52 2.03
N GLN A 42 -10.58 -13.58 2.78
CA GLN A 42 -10.99 -13.33 4.16
C GLN A 42 -12.44 -12.84 4.26
N ALA A 43 -12.86 -11.94 3.35
CA ALA A 43 -14.24 -11.44 3.32
C ALA A 43 -15.26 -12.55 3.03
N ARG A 44 -14.96 -13.46 2.09
CA ARG A 44 -15.81 -14.62 1.77
C ARG A 44 -15.96 -15.56 2.96
N LYS A 45 -14.89 -15.80 3.73
CA LYS A 45 -14.96 -16.62 4.94
C LYS A 45 -15.90 -16.02 6.00
N GLN A 46 -15.97 -14.70 6.08
CA GLN A 46 -16.81 -14.00 7.06
C GLN A 46 -18.25 -13.82 6.58
N ARG A 47 -18.47 -13.74 5.26
CA ARG A 47 -19.75 -13.41 4.63
C ARG A 47 -19.96 -14.32 3.41
N PRO A 48 -20.26 -15.61 3.63
CA PRO A 48 -20.27 -16.62 2.55
C PRO A 48 -21.38 -16.37 1.52
N ASP A 49 -22.47 -15.72 1.91
CA ASP A 49 -23.62 -15.44 1.05
C ASP A 49 -23.44 -14.19 0.17
N GLU A 50 -22.38 -13.40 0.41
CA GLU A 50 -22.08 -12.21 -0.39
C GLU A 50 -21.21 -12.53 -1.61
N THR A 51 -21.49 -11.84 -2.72
CA THR A 51 -20.64 -11.91 -3.91
C THR A 51 -19.52 -10.88 -3.82
N PHE A 52 -18.28 -11.35 -3.96
CA PHE A 52 -17.09 -10.49 -3.99
C PHE A 52 -16.38 -10.57 -5.33
N ALA A 53 -16.06 -9.41 -5.88
CA ALA A 53 -15.27 -9.24 -7.09
C ALA A 53 -14.04 -8.36 -6.83
N ILE A 54 -12.99 -8.54 -7.64
CA ILE A 54 -11.84 -7.64 -7.66
C ILE A 54 -11.97 -6.76 -8.90
N GLY A 55 -12.03 -5.46 -8.69
CA GLY A 55 -11.96 -4.46 -9.75
C GLY A 55 -10.54 -3.92 -9.92
N THR A 56 -10.29 -3.29 -11.05
CA THR A 56 -9.02 -2.59 -11.34
C THR A 56 -9.28 -1.10 -11.53
N MET A 57 -8.33 -0.27 -11.09
CA MET A 57 -8.39 1.18 -11.25
C MET A 57 -7.01 1.71 -11.66
N PRO A 58 -6.91 2.70 -12.57
CA PRO A 58 -5.64 3.36 -12.85
C PRO A 58 -5.03 3.95 -11.58
N LEU A 59 -3.73 3.70 -11.35
CA LEU A 59 -3.03 4.12 -10.14
C LEU A 59 -3.16 5.64 -9.89
N GLY A 60 -3.01 6.46 -10.93
CA GLY A 60 -3.16 7.92 -10.81
C GLY A 60 -4.54 8.35 -10.31
N ARG A 61 -5.61 7.63 -10.69
CA ARG A 61 -6.96 7.90 -10.18
C ARG A 61 -7.13 7.44 -8.73
N ALA A 62 -6.62 6.26 -8.39
CA ALA A 62 -6.66 5.75 -7.02
C ALA A 62 -5.91 6.68 -6.05
N PHE A 63 -4.75 7.20 -6.49
CA PHE A 63 -3.97 8.20 -5.76
C PHE A 63 -4.74 9.51 -5.61
N ALA A 64 -5.26 10.08 -6.71
CA ALA A 64 -6.05 11.31 -6.65
C ALA A 64 -7.28 11.18 -5.72
N LEU A 65 -7.96 10.02 -5.69
CA LEU A 65 -9.06 9.78 -4.77
C LEU A 65 -8.61 9.70 -3.30
N ALA A 66 -7.50 9.00 -3.02
CA ALA A 66 -6.96 8.86 -1.66
C ALA A 66 -6.48 10.18 -1.08
N GLU A 67 -5.94 11.07 -1.91
CA GLU A 67 -5.46 12.41 -1.51
C GLU A 67 -6.55 13.49 -1.57
N GLY A 68 -7.78 13.13 -1.95
CA GLY A 68 -8.91 14.07 -2.05
C GLY A 68 -8.83 15.06 -3.23
N TRP A 69 -8.04 14.74 -4.25
CA TRP A 69 -7.89 15.55 -5.48
C TRP A 69 -8.92 15.20 -6.56
N ALA A 70 -9.64 14.09 -6.40
CA ALA A 70 -10.70 13.66 -7.31
C ALA A 70 -11.98 13.36 -6.55
N GLU A 71 -13.12 13.57 -7.23
CA GLU A 71 -14.44 13.26 -6.70
C GLU A 71 -14.87 11.83 -7.10
N ALA A 72 -15.59 11.17 -6.20
CA ALA A 72 -16.27 9.92 -6.46
C ALA A 72 -17.46 9.72 -5.51
N GLU A 73 -18.47 9.01 -5.98
CA GLU A 73 -19.58 8.55 -5.15
C GLU A 73 -19.09 7.41 -4.24
N SER A 74 -18.68 7.75 -3.02
CA SER A 74 -18.28 6.76 -2.01
C SER A 74 -19.29 6.59 -0.88
N GLY A 75 -20.42 7.33 -0.93
CA GLY A 75 -21.36 7.43 0.18
C GLY A 75 -20.72 8.03 1.44
N GLY A 76 -19.76 8.94 1.27
CA GLY A 76 -19.02 9.59 2.37
C GLY A 76 -17.85 8.79 2.92
N LYS A 77 -17.51 7.64 2.33
CA LYS A 77 -16.38 6.81 2.77
C LYS A 77 -15.05 7.38 2.27
N PRO A 78 -14.02 7.48 3.12
CA PRO A 78 -12.67 7.85 2.67
C PRO A 78 -12.07 6.80 1.75
N PHE A 79 -11.21 7.25 0.85
CA PHE A 79 -10.40 6.40 -0.01
C PHE A 79 -9.01 6.20 0.59
N ARG A 80 -8.43 5.00 0.42
CA ARG A 80 -7.08 4.68 0.89
C ARG A 80 -6.32 3.91 -0.18
N LEU A 81 -5.10 4.35 -0.48
CA LEU A 81 -4.17 3.61 -1.32
C LEU A 81 -3.16 2.87 -0.44
N ARG A 82 -3.05 1.56 -0.61
CA ARG A 82 -2.13 0.70 0.13
C ARG A 82 -0.98 0.28 -0.78
N ALA A 83 0.23 0.69 -0.41
CA ALA A 83 1.45 0.15 -0.97
C ALA A 83 1.59 -1.35 -0.62
N HIS A 84 2.47 -2.04 -1.35
CA HIS A 84 2.78 -3.44 -1.05
C HIS A 84 3.35 -3.57 0.37
N ALA A 85 2.63 -4.30 1.23
CA ALA A 85 2.89 -4.38 2.66
C ALA A 85 4.27 -4.98 2.98
N ALA A 86 4.70 -6.00 2.23
CA ALA A 86 6.02 -6.63 2.43
C ALA A 86 7.16 -5.66 2.12
N ALA A 87 7.05 -4.89 1.03
CA ALA A 87 8.03 -3.86 0.68
C ALA A 87 8.09 -2.76 1.73
N VAL A 88 6.93 -2.29 2.21
CA VAL A 88 6.88 -1.31 3.30
C VAL A 88 7.52 -1.85 4.57
N ALA A 89 7.19 -3.07 4.98
CA ALA A 89 7.75 -3.67 6.20
C ALA A 89 9.27 -3.83 6.11
N GLN A 90 9.79 -4.24 4.95
CA GLN A 90 11.23 -4.40 4.72
C GLN A 90 11.98 -3.06 4.74
N LEU A 91 11.39 -2.00 4.18
CA LEU A 91 12.08 -0.74 3.93
C LEU A 91 11.75 0.38 4.92
N ARG A 92 10.82 0.14 5.85
CA ARG A 92 10.26 1.17 6.74
C ARG A 92 11.33 2.01 7.41
N ASP A 93 12.28 1.37 8.09
CA ASP A 93 13.28 2.10 8.89
C ASP A 93 14.17 3.00 8.02
N VAL A 94 14.52 2.54 6.82
CA VAL A 94 15.33 3.31 5.87
C VAL A 94 14.53 4.49 5.32
N LEU A 95 13.29 4.24 4.89
CA LEU A 95 12.41 5.27 4.32
C LEU A 95 12.02 6.33 5.35
N VAL A 96 11.72 5.93 6.58
CA VAL A 96 11.38 6.85 7.67
C VAL A 96 12.55 7.79 7.94
N ARG A 97 13.77 7.27 8.12
CA ARG A 97 14.96 8.11 8.33
C ARG A 97 15.20 9.07 7.17
N GLN A 98 14.99 8.62 5.93
CA GLN A 98 15.14 9.48 4.75
C GLN A 98 14.13 10.63 4.74
N LEU A 99 12.86 10.34 5.05
CA LEU A 99 11.80 11.34 5.10
C LEU A 99 12.00 12.32 6.26
N GLU A 100 12.43 11.85 7.43
CA GLU A 100 12.74 12.69 8.59
C GLU A 100 13.86 13.68 8.28
N HIS A 101 14.95 13.23 7.63
CA HIS A 101 16.02 14.13 7.18
C HIS A 101 15.55 15.19 6.16
N GLN A 102 14.45 14.93 5.46
CA GLN A 102 13.85 15.84 4.47
C GLN A 102 12.71 16.69 5.05
N ASN A 103 12.41 16.58 6.35
CA ASN A 103 11.26 17.20 7.01
C ASN A 103 9.92 16.82 6.35
N MET A 104 9.79 15.58 5.90
CA MET A 104 8.60 15.04 5.25
C MET A 104 7.79 14.14 6.19
N SER A 105 6.50 14.00 5.92
CA SER A 105 5.59 13.10 6.65
C SER A 105 6.01 11.64 6.52
N THR A 106 5.97 10.90 7.63
CA THR A 106 6.32 9.46 7.70
C THR A 106 5.08 8.56 7.82
N HIS A 107 3.88 9.15 7.81
CA HIS A 107 2.63 8.44 8.06
C HIS A 107 2.24 7.49 6.92
N GLN A 108 2.60 7.83 5.68
CA GLN A 108 2.29 7.04 4.49
C GLN A 108 3.57 6.77 3.71
N LEU A 109 3.88 5.49 3.52
CA LEU A 109 5.03 5.03 2.75
C LEU A 109 4.52 4.35 1.49
N PHE A 110 5.07 4.73 0.34
CA PHE A 110 4.80 4.11 -0.95
C PHE A 110 6.13 3.85 -1.66
N PRO A 111 6.80 2.72 -1.35
CA PRO A 111 8.11 2.42 -1.94
C PRO A 111 7.99 2.20 -3.45
N VAL A 112 8.93 2.79 -4.18
CA VAL A 112 9.18 2.51 -5.59
C VAL A 112 10.65 2.17 -5.77
N PHE A 113 10.97 1.40 -6.81
CA PHE A 113 12.30 0.88 -7.04
C PHE A 113 12.82 1.36 -8.39
N LEU A 114 14.08 1.77 -8.41
CA LEU A 114 14.79 2.24 -9.60
C LEU A 114 16.15 1.57 -9.67
N CYS A 115 16.61 1.27 -10.88
CA CYS A 115 17.96 0.79 -11.14
C CYS A 115 18.56 1.64 -12.27
N GLU A 116 19.59 2.42 -11.94
CA GLU A 116 20.20 3.35 -12.90
C GLU A 116 20.80 2.64 -14.12
N GLN A 117 21.27 1.41 -13.93
CA GLN A 117 21.82 0.58 -14.99
C GLN A 117 20.75 0.07 -15.98
N LEU A 118 19.47 0.15 -15.62
CA LEU A 118 18.34 -0.11 -16.54
C LEU A 118 17.84 1.18 -17.22
N THR A 119 18.39 2.34 -16.87
CA THR A 119 18.02 3.61 -17.47
C THR A 119 18.64 3.75 -18.86
N THR A 120 17.86 4.24 -19.80
CA THR A 120 18.30 4.60 -21.16
C THR A 120 18.18 6.11 -21.36
N GLU A 121 18.64 6.62 -22.50
CA GLU A 121 18.43 8.03 -22.87
C GLU A 121 16.95 8.44 -22.96
N ARG A 122 16.03 7.47 -23.09
CA ARG A 122 14.60 7.73 -23.31
C ARG A 122 13.72 7.37 -22.12
N VAL A 123 14.15 6.45 -21.28
CA VAL A 123 13.31 5.85 -20.24
C VAL A 123 14.13 5.55 -19.00
N THR A 124 13.61 5.99 -17.85
CA THR A 124 14.04 5.58 -16.51
C THR A 124 12.95 4.68 -15.92
N PRO A 125 13.13 3.35 -15.94
CA PRO A 125 12.09 2.45 -15.44
C PRO A 125 11.98 2.54 -13.92
N VAL A 126 10.72 2.70 -13.45
CA VAL A 126 10.36 2.69 -12.03
C VAL A 126 9.42 1.53 -11.79
N PHE A 127 9.77 0.69 -10.82
CA PHE A 127 9.04 -0.53 -10.48
C PHE A 127 8.30 -0.35 -9.16
N LEU A 128 7.10 -0.95 -9.08
CA LEU A 128 6.33 -1.02 -7.83
C LEU A 128 6.73 -2.24 -6.97
N SER A 129 7.46 -3.19 -7.55
CA SER A 129 7.90 -4.42 -6.91
C SER A 129 9.41 -4.60 -7.10
N ARG A 130 10.08 -5.01 -6.02
CA ARG A 130 11.48 -5.42 -6.07
C ARG A 130 11.69 -6.66 -6.93
N VAL A 131 10.72 -7.58 -6.94
CA VAL A 131 10.78 -8.80 -7.75
C VAL A 131 10.83 -8.44 -9.22
N ASP A 132 9.96 -7.53 -9.67
CA ASP A 132 9.91 -7.11 -11.07
C ASP A 132 11.20 -6.42 -11.50
N LEU A 133 11.78 -5.58 -10.63
CA LEU A 133 13.10 -4.97 -10.88
C LEU A 133 14.17 -6.05 -11.08
N ILE A 134 14.25 -7.03 -10.18
CA ILE A 134 15.25 -8.10 -10.24
C ILE A 134 15.05 -8.95 -11.49
N SER A 135 13.81 -9.38 -11.78
CA SER A 135 13.52 -10.17 -12.98
C SER A 135 13.85 -9.42 -14.27
N THR A 136 13.61 -8.10 -14.31
CA THR A 136 13.98 -7.26 -15.46
C THR A 136 15.50 -7.16 -15.59
N TRP A 137 16.21 -6.94 -14.48
CA TRP A 137 17.68 -6.91 -14.46
C TRP A 137 18.29 -8.23 -14.96
N GLU A 138 17.82 -9.36 -14.45
CA GLU A 138 18.31 -10.68 -14.84
C GLU A 138 18.06 -10.99 -16.32
N ALA A 139 16.94 -10.52 -16.88
CA ALA A 139 16.66 -10.66 -18.31
C ALA A 139 17.67 -9.87 -19.15
N VAL A 140 17.93 -8.61 -18.79
CA VAL A 140 18.89 -7.75 -19.49
C VAL A 140 20.31 -8.31 -19.42
N VAL A 141 20.75 -8.78 -18.24
CA VAL A 141 22.10 -9.35 -18.07
C VAL A 141 22.28 -10.65 -18.86
N LYS A 142 21.23 -11.46 -19.05
CA LYS A 142 21.31 -12.69 -19.86
C LYS A 142 21.42 -12.40 -21.37
N GLU A 143 21.00 -11.22 -21.81
CA GLU A 143 21.02 -10.81 -23.21
C GLU A 143 22.31 -10.07 -23.60
N ALA A 144 23.16 -9.71 -22.62
CA ALA A 144 24.43 -9.00 -22.79
C ALA A 144 25.63 -9.95 -22.86
#